data_AF-A0A4Z0A1D5-F1
#
_entry.id   AF-A0A4Z0A1D5-F1
#
_cell.length_a   1.000
_cell.length_b   1.000
_cell.length_c   1.000
_cell.angle_alpha   90.00
_cell.angle_beta   90.00
_cell.angle_gamma   90.00
#
_symmetry.space_group_name_H-M   'P 1'
#
loop_
_entity.id
_entity.type
_entity.pdbx_description
1 polymer ?
#
loop_
_entity_poly.entity_id
_entity_poly.type
_entity_poly.pdbx_seq_one_letter_code
_entity_poly.pdbx_strand_id
1 'polypeptide(L)'
;MSSISDDVSVSASGAPKILIRGPKNSGKSSFARTLVNSLLTRYKRVMFLECDLGQSEFTPGGMVALTLLSQPLFGPPFTHPTLPLAAHYVGAASPRSSPSHYLKSIEALVRTYEDTNATTILTDEHDDEPDTRIADSIPLVVNTMGWTKGLGADLNRRIEEAINPTDIVEFETPVWDPQQQYW
;
A
#
# COMPACT_ATOMS: atom_id res chain seq x y z
N MET A 1 -13.85 17.07 42.74
CA MET A 1 -14.77 15.92 42.61
C MET A 1 -15.75 16.31 41.53
N SER A 2 -15.81 15.76 40.31
CA SER A 2 -15.40 14.49 39.69
C SER A 2 -14.81 14.80 38.29
N SER A 3 -13.59 14.39 37.92
CA SER A 3 -13.17 13.08 37.38
C SER A 3 -13.96 12.56 36.17
N ILE A 4 -13.34 12.75 34.99
CA ILE A 4 -13.07 11.79 33.91
C ILE A 4 -14.23 10.89 33.42
N SER A 5 -14.50 10.99 32.13
CA SER A 5 -14.46 9.83 31.22
C SER A 5 -13.93 10.31 29.86
N ASP A 6 -12.61 10.31 29.73
CA ASP A 6 -11.96 10.24 28.42
C ASP A 6 -12.21 8.82 27.93
N ASP A 7 -13.03 8.72 26.88
CA ASP A 7 -13.52 7.47 26.34
C ASP A 7 -12.40 6.78 25.55
N VAL A 8 -11.88 5.73 26.16
CA VAL A 8 -11.31 4.48 25.61
C VAL A 8 -10.46 4.58 24.33
N SER A 9 -9.18 4.29 24.54
CA SER A 9 -8.13 3.97 23.57
C SER A 9 -8.48 2.83 22.60
N VAL A 10 -8.38 3.10 21.30
CA VAL A 10 -8.14 2.05 20.30
C VAL A 10 -6.64 2.04 20.01
N SER A 11 -5.89 1.25 20.79
CA SER A 11 -4.53 0.88 20.43
C SER A 11 -4.59 -0.33 19.48
N ALA A 12 -4.60 -0.08 18.17
CA ALA A 12 -4.21 -1.11 17.22
C ALA A 12 -2.71 -1.36 17.42
N SER A 13 -2.32 -2.49 17.97
CA SER A 13 -0.96 -2.76 18.45
C SER A 13 0.05 -3.08 17.32
N GLY A 14 -0.10 -2.50 16.13
CA GLY A 14 0.75 -2.76 14.97
C GLY A 14 0.78 -1.59 14.00
N ALA A 15 1.80 -1.55 13.14
CA ALA A 15 1.88 -0.56 12.06
C ALA A 15 0.63 -0.65 11.17
N PRO A 16 0.10 0.49 10.67
CA PRO A 16 -1.06 0.46 9.80
C PRO A 16 -0.76 -0.24 8.47
N LYS A 17 -1.71 -1.04 8.00
CA LYS A 17 -1.73 -1.69 6.68
C LYS A 17 -2.87 -1.10 5.87
N ILE A 18 -2.54 -0.19 4.96
CA ILE A 18 -3.52 0.64 4.26
C ILE A 18 -3.65 0.15 2.82
N LEU A 19 -4.81 -0.41 2.48
CA LEU A 19 -5.12 -0.90 1.16
C LEU A 19 -5.89 0.14 0.36
N ILE A 20 -5.37 0.50 -0.82
CA ILE A 20 -5.98 1.50 -1.71
C ILE A 20 -6.59 0.78 -2.90
N ARG A 21 -7.90 0.93 -3.09
CA ARG A 21 -8.67 0.28 -4.17
C ARG A 21 -9.59 1.24 -4.90
N GLY A 22 -10.06 0.81 -6.07
CA GLY A 22 -10.94 1.60 -6.94
C GLY A 22 -10.58 1.48 -8.42
N PRO A 23 -11.36 2.11 -9.32
CA PRO A 23 -11.23 1.94 -10.75
C PRO A 23 -9.94 2.56 -11.31
N LYS A 24 -9.64 2.28 -12.58
CA LYS A 24 -8.53 2.94 -13.28
C LYS A 24 -8.75 4.46 -13.33
N ASN A 25 -7.65 5.22 -13.32
CA ASN A 25 -7.65 6.68 -13.41
C ASN A 25 -8.42 7.44 -12.31
N SER A 26 -8.71 6.81 -11.16
CA SER A 26 -9.38 7.47 -10.04
C SER A 26 -8.45 8.26 -9.10
N GLY A 27 -7.12 8.19 -9.30
CA GLY A 27 -6.15 8.89 -8.47
C GLY A 27 -5.42 8.05 -7.42
N LYS A 28 -5.68 6.73 -7.36
CA LYS A 28 -5.06 5.79 -6.39
C LYS A 28 -3.54 5.95 -6.25
N SER A 29 -2.77 5.85 -7.34
CA SER A 29 -1.31 5.95 -7.27
C SER A 29 -0.82 7.33 -6.82
N SER A 30 -1.57 8.40 -7.12
CA SER A 30 -1.26 9.74 -6.60
C SER A 30 -1.53 9.82 -5.10
N PHE A 31 -2.67 9.30 -4.65
CA PHE A 31 -2.97 9.22 -3.22
C PHE A 31 -1.97 8.35 -2.46
N ALA A 32 -1.60 7.19 -3.01
CA ALA A 32 -0.63 6.28 -2.42
C ALA A 32 0.73 6.98 -2.20
N ARG A 33 1.23 7.73 -3.19
CA ARG A 33 2.46 8.54 -3.04
C ARG A 33 2.33 9.61 -1.95
N THR A 34 1.22 10.36 -1.94
CA THR A 34 0.97 11.37 -0.90
C THR A 34 0.91 10.74 0.49
N LEU A 35 0.26 9.58 0.61
CA LEU A 35 0.15 8.83 1.86
C LEU A 35 1.53 8.36 2.35
N VAL A 36 2.34 7.78 1.47
CA VAL A 36 3.73 7.41 1.77
C VAL A 36 4.51 8.61 2.31
N ASN A 37 4.45 9.75 1.61
CA ASN A 37 5.14 10.96 2.05
C ASN A 37 4.67 11.44 3.42
N SER A 38 3.36 11.38 3.68
CA SER A 38 2.80 11.71 4.99
C SER A 38 3.28 10.74 6.08
N LEU A 39 3.31 9.44 5.80
CA LEU A 39 3.79 8.43 6.74
C LEU A 39 5.28 8.60 7.04
N LEU A 40 6.11 8.96 6.05
CA LEU A 40 7.54 9.21 6.23
C LEU A 40 7.86 10.43 7.12
N THR A 41 6.88 11.28 7.42
CA THR A 41 7.02 12.33 8.44
C THR A 41 6.93 11.78 9.88
N ARG A 42 6.35 10.60 10.06
CA ARG A 42 6.08 9.96 11.37
C ARG A 42 6.87 8.67 11.58
N TYR A 43 7.15 7.92 10.51
CA TYR A 43 7.88 6.65 10.52
C TYR A 43 9.22 6.83 9.80
N LYS A 44 10.28 6.19 10.30
CA LYS A 44 11.60 6.18 9.64
C LYS A 44 11.53 5.51 8.26
N ARG A 45 10.64 4.52 8.12
CA ARG A 45 10.49 3.70 6.92
C ARG A 45 9.02 3.41 6.63
N VAL A 46 8.68 3.22 5.37
CA VAL A 46 7.36 2.79 4.90
C VAL A 46 7.57 1.71 3.84
N MET A 47 6.81 0.63 3.89
CA MET A 47 6.78 -0.35 2.80
C MET A 47 5.64 -0.06 1.84
N PHE A 48 5.93 -0.17 0.55
CA PHE A 48 4.96 0.00 -0.53
C PHE A 48 4.83 -1.29 -1.32
N LEU A 49 3.62 -1.85 -1.36
CA LEU A 49 3.28 -3.01 -2.17
C LEU A 49 2.50 -2.57 -3.41
N GLU A 50 3.12 -2.72 -4.57
CA GLU A 50 2.51 -2.45 -5.88
C GLU A 50 1.89 -3.73 -6.45
N CYS A 51 0.58 -3.70 -6.67
CA CYS A 51 -0.19 -4.80 -7.25
C CYS A 51 -0.73 -4.49 -8.66
N ASP A 52 -0.51 -3.28 -9.21
CA ASP A 52 -0.90 -2.91 -10.57
C ASP A 52 0.19 -3.24 -11.60
N LEU A 53 -0.05 -4.30 -12.37
CA LEU A 53 0.86 -4.76 -13.44
C LEU A 53 0.94 -3.80 -14.64
N GLY A 54 -0.07 -2.96 -14.85
CA GLY A 54 -0.18 -2.11 -16.04
C GLY A 54 0.48 -0.74 -15.85
N GLN A 55 0.40 -0.19 -14.65
CA GLN A 55 0.96 1.11 -14.30
C GLN A 55 1.70 1.02 -12.97
N SER A 56 2.85 0.34 -12.98
CA SER A 56 3.67 0.15 -11.79
C SER A 56 4.29 1.45 -11.31
N GLU A 57 4.34 1.60 -9.99
CA GLU A 57 5.23 2.51 -9.29
C GLU A 57 6.61 1.83 -9.10
N PHE A 58 7.71 2.59 -9.15
CA PHE A 58 9.10 2.16 -8.90
C PHE A 58 9.74 1.16 -9.87
N THR A 59 8.96 0.26 -10.47
CA THR A 59 9.46 -0.87 -11.27
C THR A 59 8.86 -0.88 -12.67
N PRO A 60 9.51 -1.55 -13.65
CA PRO A 60 8.91 -1.80 -14.96
C PRO A 60 7.55 -2.53 -14.87
N GLY A 61 6.70 -2.32 -15.89
CA GLY A 61 5.39 -2.98 -15.97
C GLY A 61 5.47 -4.51 -16.02
N GLY A 62 4.42 -5.15 -15.52
CA GLY A 62 4.29 -6.60 -15.43
C GLY A 62 4.91 -7.22 -14.17
N MET A 63 5.28 -6.40 -13.19
CA MET A 63 5.76 -6.84 -11.89
C MET A 63 4.78 -6.50 -10.77
N VAL A 64 4.74 -7.35 -9.77
CA VAL A 64 4.32 -6.96 -8.42
C VAL A 64 5.57 -6.81 -7.57
N ALA A 65 5.61 -5.79 -6.72
CA ALA A 65 6.84 -5.41 -6.03
C ALA A 65 6.56 -4.86 -4.63
N LEU A 66 7.41 -5.23 -3.67
CA LEU A 66 7.47 -4.66 -2.33
C LEU A 66 8.72 -3.78 -2.25
N THR A 67 8.55 -2.49 -1.96
CA THR A 67 9.63 -1.52 -1.89
C THR A 67 9.73 -0.91 -0.50
N LEU A 68 10.93 -0.90 0.08
CA LEU A 68 11.20 -0.23 1.35
C LEU A 68 11.63 1.22 1.08
N LEU A 69 10.89 2.18 1.63
CA LEU A 69 11.09 3.60 1.39
C LEU A 69 11.52 4.29 2.69
N SER A 70 12.53 5.15 2.60
CA SER A 70 13.02 5.99 3.71
C SER A 70 13.08 7.48 3.35
N GLN A 71 12.75 7.83 2.09
CA GLN A 71 12.79 9.18 1.57
C GLN A 71 11.48 9.52 0.83
N PRO A 72 11.00 10.77 0.90
CA PRO A 72 9.78 11.19 0.20
C PRO A 72 9.89 11.02 -1.32
N LEU A 73 8.75 10.71 -1.92
CA LEU A 73 8.57 10.52 -3.36
C LEU A 73 8.13 11.83 -4.00
N PHE A 74 8.94 12.36 -4.91
CA PHE A 74 8.64 13.57 -5.66
C PHE A 74 8.67 13.28 -7.16
N GLY A 75 7.68 13.83 -7.87
CA GLY A 75 7.56 13.69 -9.30
C GLY A 75 6.76 12.46 -9.76
N PRO A 76 6.67 12.26 -11.09
CA PRO A 76 5.96 11.15 -11.71
C PRO A 76 6.75 9.82 -11.61
N PRO A 77 6.13 8.64 -11.82
CA PRO A 77 6.76 7.34 -11.58
C PRO A 77 8.13 7.12 -12.24
N PHE A 78 8.38 7.73 -13.39
CA PHE A 78 9.65 7.59 -14.13
C PHE A 78 10.83 8.36 -13.50
N THR A 79 10.61 9.22 -12.51
CA THR A 79 11.68 10.01 -11.88
C THR A 79 12.31 9.33 -10.67
N HIS A 80 11.75 8.22 -10.19
CA HIS A 80 12.23 7.52 -9.00
C HIS A 80 12.11 5.99 -9.09
N PRO A 81 12.51 5.36 -10.22
CA PRO A 81 12.67 3.91 -10.22
C PRO A 81 13.70 3.50 -9.16
N THR A 82 13.41 2.44 -8.42
CA THR A 82 14.28 1.95 -7.35
C THR A 82 14.28 0.44 -7.30
N LEU A 83 15.27 -0.14 -6.64
CA LEU A 83 15.34 -1.57 -6.43
C LEU A 83 14.33 -1.97 -5.34
N PRO A 84 13.34 -2.83 -5.65
CA PRO A 84 12.42 -3.32 -4.64
C PRO A 84 13.13 -4.27 -3.68
N LEU A 85 12.61 -4.38 -2.45
CA LEU A 85 13.05 -5.37 -1.47
C LEU A 85 12.80 -6.79 -2.00
N ALA A 86 11.65 -6.99 -2.65
CA ALA A 86 11.32 -8.22 -3.37
C ALA A 86 10.35 -7.88 -4.51
N ALA A 87 10.44 -8.62 -5.62
CA ALA A 87 9.52 -8.48 -6.74
C ALA A 87 9.36 -9.80 -7.48
N HIS A 88 8.19 -9.95 -8.12
CA HIS A 88 7.89 -11.08 -8.98
C HIS A 88 7.42 -10.59 -10.34
N TYR A 89 8.08 -11.08 -11.40
CA TYR A 89 7.63 -10.85 -12.76
C TYR A 89 6.47 -11.80 -13.10
N VAL A 90 5.33 -11.23 -13.46
CA VAL A 90 4.12 -11.99 -13.82
C VAL A 90 4.12 -12.36 -15.30
N GLY A 91 4.85 -11.62 -16.15
CA GLY A 91 4.94 -11.90 -17.59
C GLY A 91 3.89 -11.17 -18.45
N ALA A 92 3.05 -10.33 -17.87
CA ALA A 92 2.03 -9.58 -18.59
C ALA A 92 1.62 -8.30 -17.85
N ALA A 93 1.12 -7.31 -18.58
CA ALA A 93 0.53 -6.07 -18.03
C ALA A 93 -0.89 -6.26 -17.46
N SER A 94 -1.35 -7.51 -17.31
CA SER A 94 -2.68 -7.84 -16.79
C SER A 94 -2.65 -9.20 -16.08
N PRO A 95 -3.34 -9.31 -14.94
CA PRO A 95 -3.38 -10.56 -14.18
C PRO A 95 -4.19 -11.65 -14.89
N ARG A 96 -4.98 -11.31 -15.92
CA ARG A 96 -5.81 -12.27 -16.65
C ARG A 96 -5.00 -13.40 -17.29
N SER A 97 -3.75 -13.13 -17.66
CA SER A 97 -2.85 -14.10 -18.28
C SER A 97 -2.50 -15.26 -17.35
N SER A 98 -2.31 -14.98 -16.06
CA SER A 98 -1.99 -15.97 -15.04
C SER A 98 -2.47 -15.52 -13.65
N PRO A 99 -3.79 -15.58 -13.37
CA PRO A 99 -4.36 -15.04 -12.14
C PRO A 99 -3.82 -15.71 -10.88
N SER A 100 -3.59 -17.02 -10.94
CA SER A 100 -3.03 -17.79 -9.83
C SER A 100 -1.57 -17.43 -9.54
N HIS A 101 -0.76 -17.18 -10.57
CA HIS A 101 0.63 -16.74 -10.39
C HIS A 101 0.71 -15.34 -9.81
N TYR A 102 -0.16 -14.44 -10.29
CA TYR A 102 -0.31 -13.08 -9.75
C TYR A 102 -0.64 -13.09 -8.25
N LEU A 103 -1.63 -13.89 -7.81
CA LEU A 103 -1.98 -14.00 -6.39
C LEU A 103 -0.85 -14.60 -5.55
N LYS A 104 -0.26 -15.71 -6.00
CA LYS A 104 0.88 -16.34 -5.28
C LYS A 104 2.06 -15.39 -5.13
N SER A 105 2.30 -14.56 -6.13
CA SER A 105 3.36 -13.54 -6.10
C SER A 105 3.07 -12.49 -5.03
N ILE A 106 1.83 -12.00 -4.92
CA ILE A 106 1.42 -11.05 -3.88
C ILE A 106 1.50 -11.70 -2.49
N GLU A 107 1.02 -12.93 -2.34
CA GLU A 107 1.12 -13.69 -1.07
C GLU A 107 2.57 -13.86 -0.61
N ALA A 108 3.50 -14.12 -1.55
CA ALA A 108 4.92 -14.20 -1.24
C ALA A 108 5.47 -12.85 -0.76
N LEU A 109 5.09 -11.74 -1.40
CA LEU A 109 5.50 -10.39 -0.98
C LEU A 109 4.91 -10.01 0.40
N VAL A 110 3.68 -10.41 0.70
CA VAL A 110 3.07 -10.18 2.02
C VAL A 110 3.86 -10.93 3.10
N ARG A 111 4.32 -12.17 2.85
CA ARG A 111 5.20 -12.89 3.78
C ARG A 111 6.52 -12.15 3.99
N THR A 112 7.15 -11.69 2.92
CA THR A 112 8.37 -10.86 3.01
C THR A 112 8.15 -9.61 3.86
N TYR A 113 6.99 -8.95 3.73
CA TYR A 113 6.63 -7.81 4.58
C TYR A 113 6.57 -8.21 6.06
N GLU A 114 5.80 -9.26 6.40
CA GLU A 114 5.63 -9.70 7.79
C GLU A 114 6.97 -10.12 8.43
N ASP A 115 7.81 -10.87 7.70
CA ASP A 115 9.14 -11.29 8.15
C ASP A 115 10.07 -10.10 8.40
N THR A 116 10.05 -9.10 7.51
CA THR A 116 10.90 -7.91 7.63
C THR A 116 10.44 -7.00 8.76
N ASN A 117 9.12 -6.84 8.93
CA ASN A 117 8.54 -6.03 10.01
C ASN A 117 8.83 -6.68 11.37
N ALA A 118 8.68 -8.00 11.50
CA ALA A 118 9.04 -8.74 12.70
C ALA A 118 10.53 -8.62 13.06
N THR A 119 11.42 -8.67 12.06
CA THR A 119 12.86 -8.52 12.29
C THR A 119 13.22 -7.11 12.76
N THR A 120 12.59 -6.09 12.20
CA THR A 120 12.85 -4.67 12.55
C THR A 120 12.56 -4.39 14.03
N ILE A 121 11.49 -4.98 14.58
CA ILE A 121 11.13 -4.87 16.01
C ILE A 121 12.25 -5.40 16.93
N LEU A 122 13.05 -6.36 16.45
CA LEU A 122 14.06 -7.05 17.27
C LEU A 122 15.44 -6.38 17.25
N THR A 123 15.70 -5.51 16.27
CA THR A 123 17.04 -4.98 15.97
C THR A 123 17.17 -3.47 16.18
N ASP A 124 16.41 -2.88 17.10
CA ASP A 124 16.47 -1.42 17.33
C ASP A 124 17.83 -1.06 17.97
N GLU A 125 18.84 -0.93 17.11
CA GLU A 125 20.17 -0.45 17.42
C GLU A 125 20.12 1.08 17.56
N HIS A 126 20.77 1.55 18.62
CA HIS A 126 20.80 2.96 19.00
C HIS A 126 21.44 3.79 17.87
N ASP A 127 20.63 4.53 17.12
CA ASP A 127 21.13 5.60 16.26
C ASP A 127 21.52 6.80 17.13
N ASP A 128 22.76 7.29 16.98
CA ASP A 128 23.33 8.44 17.72
C ASP A 128 22.69 9.81 17.36
N GLU A 129 21.72 9.86 16.43
CA GLU A 129 21.00 11.06 15.98
C GLU A 129 19.54 11.07 16.48
N PRO A 130 19.01 12.22 16.95
CA PRO A 130 17.65 12.33 17.46
C PRO A 130 16.60 12.37 16.34
N ASP A 131 16.52 11.32 15.52
CA ASP A 131 15.37 11.10 14.64
C ASP A 131 14.21 10.56 15.49
N THR A 132 13.26 11.44 15.80
CA THR A 132 12.10 11.15 16.67
C THR A 132 11.00 10.33 15.99
N ARG A 133 11.20 9.95 14.72
CA ARG A 133 10.26 9.11 13.98
C ARG A 133 10.27 7.67 14.49
N ILE A 134 9.12 7.01 14.36
CA ILE A 134 8.91 5.62 14.76
C ILE A 134 9.81 4.70 13.91
N ALA A 135 10.66 3.91 14.56
CA ALA A 135 11.67 3.04 13.93
C ALA A 135 11.35 1.55 14.05
N ASP A 136 10.72 1.17 15.15
CA ASP A 136 10.37 -0.20 15.56
C ASP A 136 9.15 -0.79 14.83
N SER A 137 8.58 -0.06 13.87
CA SER A 137 7.34 -0.46 13.21
C SER A 137 7.28 0.11 11.80
N ILE A 138 6.95 -0.73 10.80
CA ILE A 138 6.94 -0.32 9.39
C ILE A 138 5.52 -0.42 8.82
N PRO A 139 4.86 0.73 8.55
CA PRO A 139 3.55 0.73 7.91
C PRO A 139 3.61 0.20 6.47
N LEU A 140 2.52 -0.39 6.01
CA LEU A 140 2.36 -0.91 4.66
C LEU A 140 1.32 -0.09 3.90
N VAL A 141 1.72 0.44 2.74
CA VAL A 141 0.81 1.05 1.77
C VAL A 141 0.67 0.10 0.59
N VAL A 142 -0.56 -0.29 0.24
CA VAL A 142 -0.82 -1.20 -0.88
C VAL A 142 -1.61 -0.49 -1.97
N ASN A 143 -1.04 -0.38 -3.17
CA ASN A 143 -1.74 0.09 -4.35
C ASN A 143 -2.29 -1.11 -5.15
N THR A 144 -3.60 -1.16 -5.37
CA THR A 144 -4.24 -2.25 -6.13
C THR A 144 -4.56 -1.86 -7.57
N MET A 145 -4.73 -2.89 -8.41
CA MET A 145 -5.10 -2.70 -9.81
C MET A 145 -6.50 -2.08 -9.97
N GLY A 146 -6.69 -1.35 -11.07
CA GLY A 146 -7.97 -0.68 -11.36
C GLY A 146 -9.13 -1.57 -11.84
N TRP A 147 -9.08 -2.90 -11.66
CA TRP A 147 -10.12 -3.83 -12.14
C TRP A 147 -11.15 -4.11 -11.03
N THR A 148 -12.32 -3.47 -11.10
CA THR A 148 -13.32 -3.51 -10.02
C THR A 148 -14.50 -4.46 -10.26
N LYS A 149 -14.51 -5.23 -11.36
CA LYS A 149 -15.63 -6.11 -11.75
C LYS A 149 -15.16 -7.50 -12.18
N GLY A 150 -16.05 -8.48 -12.08
CA GLY A 150 -15.81 -9.87 -12.49
C GLY A 150 -14.55 -10.45 -11.85
N LEU A 151 -13.68 -11.06 -12.66
CA LEU A 151 -12.39 -11.59 -12.20
C LEU A 151 -11.56 -10.57 -11.41
N GLY A 152 -11.61 -9.29 -11.77
CA GLY A 152 -10.87 -8.25 -11.04
C GLY A 152 -11.34 -8.07 -9.60
N ALA A 153 -12.66 -8.11 -9.39
CA ALA A 153 -13.25 -8.03 -8.05
C ALA A 153 -12.87 -9.26 -7.21
N ASP A 154 -12.88 -10.46 -7.81
CA ASP A 154 -12.46 -11.68 -7.13
C ASP A 154 -10.98 -11.67 -6.74
N LEU A 155 -10.11 -11.13 -7.61
CA LEU A 155 -8.69 -10.96 -7.32
C LEU A 155 -8.46 -9.93 -6.22
N ASN A 156 -9.13 -8.77 -6.28
CA ASN A 156 -9.00 -7.74 -5.25
C ASN A 156 -9.46 -8.24 -3.87
N ARG A 157 -10.55 -9.03 -3.80
CA ARG A 157 -10.99 -9.65 -2.55
C ARG A 157 -9.92 -10.58 -1.97
N ARG A 158 -9.29 -11.42 -2.79
CA ARG A 158 -8.21 -12.32 -2.33
C ARG A 158 -6.95 -11.57 -1.91
N ILE A 159 -6.63 -10.47 -2.59
CA ILE A 159 -5.53 -9.57 -2.21
C ILE A 159 -5.82 -8.95 -0.83
N GLU A 160 -7.03 -8.46 -0.62
CA GLU A 160 -7.48 -7.91 0.66
C GLU A 160 -7.42 -8.96 1.79
N GLU A 161 -7.92 -10.18 1.54
CA GLU A 161 -7.80 -11.31 2.48
C GLU A 161 -6.34 -11.64 2.83
N ALA A 162 -5.45 -11.66 1.83
CA ALA A 162 -4.03 -11.95 2.04
C ALA A 162 -3.33 -10.85 2.85
N ILE A 163 -3.66 -9.58 2.62
CA ILE A 163 -3.05 -8.44 3.30
C ILE A 163 -3.59 -8.28 4.72
N ASN A 164 -4.88 -8.57 4.93
CA ASN A 164 -5.61 -8.29 6.16
C ASN A 164 -5.39 -6.83 6.60
N PRO A 165 -5.85 -5.84 5.80
CA PRO A 165 -5.56 -4.43 6.04
C PRO A 165 -6.24 -3.91 7.30
N THR A 166 -5.60 -2.94 7.97
CA THR A 166 -6.22 -2.18 9.07
C THR A 166 -7.20 -1.15 8.53
N ASP A 167 -6.91 -0.60 7.36
CA ASP A 167 -7.65 0.49 6.74
C ASP A 167 -7.79 0.23 5.24
N ILE A 168 -8.98 0.52 4.70
CA ILE A 168 -9.25 0.44 3.27
C ILE A 168 -9.67 1.82 2.78
N VAL A 169 -8.97 2.32 1.76
CA VAL A 169 -9.32 3.56 1.06
C VAL A 169 -9.89 3.18 -0.31
N GLU A 170 -11.19 3.43 -0.49
CA GLU A 170 -11.90 3.15 -1.73
C GLU A 170 -12.13 4.43 -2.53
N PHE A 171 -11.64 4.42 -3.77
CA PHE A 171 -11.93 5.43 -4.76
C PHE A 171 -13.13 5.01 -5.60
N GLU A 172 -14.13 5.88 -5.68
CA GLU A 172 -15.30 5.67 -6.51
C GLU A 172 -15.26 6.57 -7.74
N THR A 173 -15.77 6.08 -8.87
CA THR A 173 -16.13 6.97 -9.99
C THR A 173 -17.44 7.66 -9.65
N PRO A 174 -17.55 8.99 -9.78
CA PRO A 174 -18.82 9.68 -9.64
C PRO A 174 -19.84 9.03 -10.58
N VAL A 175 -20.98 8.62 -10.04
CA VAL A 175 -22.12 8.27 -10.89
C VAL A 175 -22.61 9.59 -11.46
N TRP A 176 -22.46 9.77 -12.78
CA TRP A 176 -23.07 10.91 -13.44
C TRP A 176 -24.58 10.79 -13.30
N ASP A 177 -25.18 11.65 -12.49
CA ASP A 177 -26.62 11.77 -12.34
C ASP A 177 -27.14 12.89 -13.26
N PRO A 178 -27.82 12.56 -14.38
CA PRO A 178 -28.41 13.55 -15.26
C PRO A 178 -29.41 14.49 -14.55
N GLN A 179 -29.95 14.10 -13.38
CA GLN A 179 -31.00 14.84 -12.68
C GLN A 179 -30.47 15.87 -11.66
N GLN A 180 -29.16 15.92 -11.42
CA GLN A 180 -28.54 16.90 -10.50
C GLN A 180 -28.03 18.18 -11.20
N GLN A 181 -28.55 18.51 -12.38
CA GLN A 181 -28.42 19.85 -12.95
C GLN A 181 -29.60 20.73 -12.52
N TYR A 182 -29.52 21.29 -11.32
CA TYR A 182 -30.27 22.49 -10.99
C TYR A 182 -29.34 23.69 -11.21
N TRP A 183 -29.55 24.40 -12.34
CA TRP A 183 -29.16 25.80 -12.47
C TRP A 183 -30.26 26.66 -11.87
#